data_AF-A0A2N2WAN0-F1
#
_entry.id   AF-A0A2N2WAN0-F1
#
_cell.length_a   1.000
_cell.length_b   1.000
_cell.length_c   1.000
_cell.angle_alpha   90.00
_cell.angle_beta   90.00
_cell.angle_gamma   90.00
#
_symmetry.space_group_name_H-M   'P 1'
#
loop_
_entity.id
_entity.type
_entity.pdbx_description
1 polymer ?
#
loop_
_entity_poly.entity_id
_entity_poly.type
_entity_poly.pdbx_seq_one_letter_code
_entity_poly.pdbx_strand_id
1 'polypeptide(L)'
;MTGNAENKLSMVHTALGTCDKAAAILQTIPALWNTYQTAVAKAEVVEDYVQNQIRRIDGITIDKRKSRMKLINYVMVASGLVRAYANDSDNDTLTNEVKVSRSKLQHMRDEVMFDKAKVVIDIALSMQTLIAPYGLTPTIAANMQTALDDYHTRLQSTTQARAEKKYYTRQVNVLINELVALLRNNLDVNMEVLMMSHPEVVEKYRNSRVIYDYSTGRKKKVIEEEDASVLSGTVTDVDGFPLADARVVIEGTSIHTTTDADGEYLIDSVPAGKYNLVISIAGYKEVRENQMEIAAGGDLVKDFVMEVE
;
A
#
# COMPACT_ATOMS: atom_id res chain seq x y z
N MET A 1 4.58 1.86 1.45
CA MET A 1 5.44 1.14 2.42
C MET A 1 4.91 -0.27 2.65
N THR A 2 5.73 -1.25 3.05
CA THR A 2 5.24 -2.58 3.47
C THR A 2 4.78 -2.52 4.93
N GLY A 3 3.85 -3.38 5.36
CA GLY A 3 3.36 -3.37 6.76
C GLY A 3 4.49 -3.56 7.79
N ASN A 4 5.49 -4.40 7.50
CA ASN A 4 6.66 -4.56 8.37
C ASN A 4 7.49 -3.26 8.48
N ALA A 5 7.70 -2.55 7.37
CA ALA A 5 8.40 -1.26 7.40
C ALA A 5 7.60 -0.20 8.18
N GLU A 6 6.27 -0.23 8.11
CA GLU A 6 5.38 0.60 8.91
C GLU A 6 5.49 0.32 10.41
N ASN A 7 5.44 -0.95 10.80
CA ASN A 7 5.59 -1.38 12.19
C ASN A 7 6.95 -0.95 12.75
N LYS A 8 8.04 -1.10 11.97
CA LYS A 8 9.37 -0.63 12.36
C LYS A 8 9.41 0.88 12.55
N LEU A 9 8.86 1.65 11.62
CA LEU A 9 8.84 3.10 11.70
C LEU A 9 8.02 3.59 12.90
N SER A 10 6.87 2.96 13.17
CA SER A 10 6.04 3.23 14.35
C SER A 10 6.80 2.98 15.67
N MET A 11 7.53 1.86 15.76
CA MET A 11 8.42 1.59 16.89
C MET A 11 9.51 2.65 17.03
N VAL A 12 10.12 3.10 15.92
CA VAL A 12 11.13 4.17 15.96
C VAL A 12 10.54 5.48 16.49
N HIS A 13 9.36 5.90 16.03
CA HIS A 13 8.71 7.12 16.54
C HIS A 13 8.40 7.01 18.04
N THR A 14 7.94 5.85 18.48
CA THR A 14 7.66 5.59 19.91
C THR A 14 8.94 5.69 20.73
N ALA A 15 10.03 5.08 20.26
CA ALA A 15 11.33 5.12 20.91
C ALA A 15 11.91 6.54 21.00
N LEU A 16 11.95 7.27 19.89
CA LEU A 16 12.43 8.65 19.88
C LEU A 16 11.54 9.57 20.73
N GLY A 17 10.22 9.37 20.72
CA GLY A 17 9.29 10.10 21.59
C GLY A 17 9.51 9.82 23.09
N THR A 18 9.98 8.63 23.46
CA THR A 18 10.40 8.36 24.86
C THR A 18 11.70 9.06 25.21
N CYS A 19 12.66 9.13 24.28
CA CYS A 19 13.91 9.88 24.46
C CYS A 19 13.66 11.39 24.57
N ASP A 20 12.73 11.92 23.78
CA ASP A 20 12.36 13.34 23.80
C ASP A 20 11.81 13.77 25.17
N LYS A 21 10.93 12.95 25.76
CA LYS A 21 10.43 13.16 27.13
C LYS A 21 11.54 13.13 28.19
N ALA A 22 12.65 12.46 27.91
CA ALA A 22 13.81 12.38 28.79
C ALA A 22 14.99 13.27 28.34
N ALA A 23 14.77 14.22 27.42
CA ALA A 23 15.84 14.97 26.75
C ALA A 23 16.82 15.64 27.71
N ALA A 24 16.34 16.21 28.82
CA ALA A 24 17.18 16.86 29.83
C ALA A 24 18.22 15.90 30.43
N ILE A 25 17.85 14.62 30.64
CA ILE A 25 18.74 13.58 31.16
C ILE A 25 19.73 13.15 30.07
N LEU A 26 19.25 12.93 28.83
CA LEU A 26 20.10 12.53 27.72
C LEU A 26 21.19 13.59 27.41
N GLN A 27 20.85 14.88 27.51
CA GLN A 27 21.77 16.00 27.30
C GLN A 27 22.96 16.01 28.26
N THR A 28 22.83 15.40 29.45
CA THR A 28 23.94 15.29 30.41
C THR A 28 25.09 14.42 29.90
N ILE A 29 24.81 13.53 28.93
CA ILE A 29 25.78 12.63 28.32
C ILE A 29 25.91 13.00 26.82
N PRO A 30 26.95 13.75 26.42
CA PRO A 30 27.07 14.29 25.06
C PRO A 30 27.03 13.23 23.95
N ALA A 31 27.66 12.07 24.16
CA ALA A 31 27.65 10.99 23.17
C ALA A 31 26.25 10.39 22.95
N LEU A 32 25.49 10.20 24.03
CA LEU A 32 24.11 9.71 23.98
C LEU A 32 23.21 10.75 23.28
N TRP A 33 23.34 12.02 23.67
CA TRP A 33 22.58 13.10 23.04
C TRP A 33 22.86 13.22 21.53
N ASN A 34 24.13 13.18 21.12
CA ASN A 34 24.50 13.30 19.70
C ASN A 34 23.97 12.11 18.86
N THR A 35 24.00 10.90 19.42
CA THR A 35 23.44 9.72 18.74
C THR A 35 21.91 9.78 18.63
N TYR A 36 21.22 10.28 19.65
CA TYR A 36 19.79 10.57 19.59
C TYR A 36 19.47 11.61 18.50
N GLN A 37 20.20 12.73 18.47
CA GLN A 37 20.01 13.78 17.44
C GLN A 37 20.23 13.25 16.02
N THR A 38 21.23 12.38 15.84
CA THR A 38 21.47 11.71 14.55
C THR A 38 20.30 10.79 14.16
N ALA A 39 19.72 10.08 15.13
CA ALA A 39 18.55 9.23 14.91
C ALA A 39 17.31 10.05 14.51
N VAL A 40 17.06 11.18 15.19
CA VAL A 40 15.97 12.11 14.88
C VAL A 40 16.12 12.66 13.47
N ALA A 41 17.28 13.19 13.11
CA ALA A 41 17.52 13.72 11.77
C ALA A 41 17.31 12.67 10.67
N LYS A 42 17.72 11.41 10.91
CA LYS A 42 17.44 10.31 9.96
C LYS A 42 15.96 9.95 9.90
N ALA A 43 15.24 10.00 11.01
CA ALA A 43 13.79 9.75 11.05
C ALA A 43 13.01 10.80 10.24
N GLU A 44 13.38 12.08 10.35
CA GLU A 44 12.79 13.17 9.56
C GLU A 44 12.98 12.97 8.05
N VAL A 45 14.19 12.52 7.63
CA VAL A 45 14.45 12.18 6.22
C VAL A 45 13.57 11.02 5.76
N VAL A 46 13.38 9.99 6.59
CA VAL A 46 12.47 8.87 6.27
C VAL A 46 11.04 9.38 6.08
N GLU A 47 10.56 10.25 6.97
CA GLU A 47 9.21 10.83 6.88
C GLU A 47 9.01 11.62 5.59
N ASP A 48 9.94 12.49 5.20
CA ASP A 48 9.86 13.23 3.93
C ASP A 48 9.78 12.27 2.73
N TYR A 49 10.57 11.19 2.75
CA TYR A 49 10.56 10.19 1.68
C TYR A 49 9.24 9.41 1.63
N VAL A 50 8.66 9.09 2.79
CA VAL A 50 7.33 8.46 2.89
C VAL A 50 6.24 9.40 2.37
N GLN A 51 6.28 10.69 2.73
CA GLN A 51 5.35 11.69 2.22
C GLN A 51 5.46 11.82 0.70
N ASN A 52 6.67 11.92 0.16
CA ASN A 52 6.91 12.00 -1.28
C ASN A 52 6.52 10.69 -2.02
N GLN A 53 6.59 9.53 -1.38
CA GLN A 53 6.06 8.27 -1.92
C GLN A 53 4.54 8.29 -2.06
N ILE A 54 3.81 8.83 -1.07
CA ILE A 54 2.34 8.82 -1.04
C ILE A 54 1.74 9.88 -1.99
N ARG A 55 2.47 10.98 -2.26
CA ARG A 55 2.03 12.04 -3.16
C ARG A 55 1.54 11.49 -4.51
N ARG A 56 0.38 12.00 -4.95
CA ARG A 56 -0.20 11.70 -6.25
C ARG A 56 0.47 12.57 -7.32
N ILE A 57 0.89 11.94 -8.41
CA ILE A 57 1.59 12.61 -9.54
C ILE A 57 0.69 12.76 -10.77
N ASP A 58 -0.56 12.31 -10.71
CA ASP A 58 -1.50 12.30 -11.83
C ASP A 58 -1.72 13.70 -12.43
N GLY A 59 -1.67 14.74 -11.56
CA GLY A 59 -1.78 16.15 -11.96
C GLY A 59 -0.72 16.57 -12.98
N ILE A 60 0.50 16.04 -12.89
CA ILE A 60 1.60 16.38 -13.80
C ILE A 60 1.28 15.97 -15.24
N THR A 61 0.64 14.82 -15.42
CA THR A 61 0.22 14.33 -16.75
C THR A 61 -0.91 15.20 -17.32
N ILE A 62 -1.85 15.60 -16.47
CA ILE A 62 -2.94 16.50 -16.83
C ILE A 62 -2.39 17.86 -17.26
N ASP A 63 -1.45 18.41 -16.51
CA ASP A 63 -0.87 19.72 -16.80
C ASP A 63 -0.02 19.71 -18.06
N LYS A 64 0.73 18.63 -18.32
CA LYS A 64 1.43 18.42 -19.59
C LYS A 64 0.46 18.39 -20.77
N ARG A 65 -0.70 17.73 -20.63
CA ARG A 65 -1.75 17.72 -21.67
C ARG A 65 -2.36 19.12 -21.87
N LYS A 66 -2.57 19.88 -20.79
CA LYS A 66 -3.06 21.26 -20.86
C LYS A 66 -2.06 22.17 -21.57
N SER A 67 -0.77 22.13 -21.22
CA SER A 67 0.26 22.92 -21.89
C SER A 67 0.41 22.54 -23.36
N ARG A 68 0.32 21.24 -23.69
CA ARG A 68 0.26 20.76 -25.08
C ARG A 68 -0.87 21.41 -25.87
N MET A 69 -2.09 21.42 -25.32
CA MET A 69 -3.24 22.01 -26.02
C MET A 69 -3.13 23.53 -26.15
N LYS A 70 -2.61 24.21 -25.11
CA LYS A 70 -2.32 25.65 -25.17
C LYS A 70 -1.33 25.97 -26.28
N LEU A 71 -0.21 25.24 -26.36
CA LEU A 71 0.79 25.43 -27.41
C LEU A 71 0.19 25.20 -28.80
N ILE A 72 -0.58 24.13 -29.01
CA ILE A 72 -1.24 23.87 -30.30
C ILE A 72 -2.16 25.04 -30.70
N ASN A 73 -2.93 25.61 -29.77
CA ASN A 73 -3.77 26.77 -30.08
C ASN A 73 -2.93 27.97 -30.56
N TYR A 74 -1.82 28.26 -29.87
CA TYR A 74 -0.92 29.35 -30.26
C TYR A 74 -0.23 29.09 -31.60
N VAL A 75 0.21 27.86 -31.87
CA VAL A 75 0.80 27.46 -33.15
C VAL A 75 -0.20 27.63 -34.30
N MET A 76 -1.48 27.32 -34.09
CA MET A 76 -2.52 27.54 -35.10
C MET A 76 -2.72 29.03 -35.40
N VAL A 77 -2.67 29.89 -34.38
CA VAL A 77 -2.75 31.35 -34.54
C VAL A 77 -1.52 31.87 -35.28
N ALA A 78 -0.31 31.50 -34.84
CA ALA A 78 0.95 31.87 -35.50
C ALA A 78 0.93 31.46 -36.98
N SER A 79 0.51 30.22 -37.27
CA SER A 79 0.41 29.72 -38.64
C SER A 79 -0.63 30.45 -39.47
N GLY A 80 -1.76 30.83 -38.89
CA GLY A 80 -2.77 31.65 -39.56
C GLY A 80 -2.24 33.04 -39.92
N LEU A 81 -1.59 33.70 -38.98
CA LEU A 81 -1.06 35.06 -39.14
C LEU A 81 0.06 35.13 -40.19
N VAL A 82 1.02 34.21 -40.13
CA VAL A 82 2.11 34.16 -41.11
C VAL A 82 1.56 33.85 -42.51
N ARG A 83 0.58 32.96 -42.64
CA ARG A 83 -0.06 32.67 -43.94
C ARG A 83 -0.86 33.85 -44.49
N ALA A 84 -1.52 34.63 -43.64
CA ALA A 84 -2.23 35.83 -44.08
C ALA A 84 -1.26 36.83 -44.73
N TYR A 85 -0.13 37.10 -44.06
CA TYR A 85 0.94 37.91 -44.63
C TYR A 85 1.52 37.30 -45.92
N ALA A 86 1.81 35.99 -45.91
CA ALA A 86 2.41 35.30 -47.04
C ALA A 86 1.53 35.36 -48.30
N ASN A 87 0.21 35.20 -48.15
CA ASN A 87 -0.75 35.31 -49.24
C ASN A 87 -0.81 36.74 -49.81
N ASP A 88 -0.76 37.76 -48.97
CA ASP A 88 -0.74 39.16 -49.43
C ASP A 88 0.55 39.51 -50.16
N SER A 89 1.66 38.84 -49.82
CA SER A 89 2.97 38.97 -50.48
C SER A 89 3.20 38.00 -51.65
N ASP A 90 2.21 37.18 -52.00
CA ASP A 90 2.28 36.12 -53.03
C ASP A 90 3.47 35.14 -52.82
N ASN A 91 3.74 34.78 -51.55
CA ASN A 91 4.86 33.92 -51.15
C ASN A 91 4.42 32.50 -50.75
N ASP A 92 4.42 31.60 -51.74
CA ASP A 92 4.03 30.20 -51.54
C ASP A 92 5.01 29.37 -50.70
N THR A 93 6.29 29.74 -50.64
CA THR A 93 7.29 28.96 -49.88
C THR A 93 7.04 29.11 -48.38
N LEU A 94 6.86 30.35 -47.91
CA LEU A 94 6.53 30.66 -46.52
C LEU A 94 5.18 30.05 -46.11
N THR A 95 4.21 30.08 -47.03
CA THR A 95 2.90 29.46 -46.81
C THR A 95 3.02 27.96 -46.56
N ASN A 96 3.82 27.25 -47.35
CA ASN A 96 4.00 25.81 -47.22
C ASN A 96 4.85 25.43 -46.00
N GLU A 97 5.86 26.23 -45.66
CA GLU A 97 6.72 26.01 -44.49
C GLU A 97 5.94 26.06 -43.17
N VAL A 98 5.03 27.03 -43.06
CA VAL A 98 4.28 27.29 -41.83
C VAL A 98 2.93 26.54 -41.77
N LYS A 99 2.56 25.84 -42.86
CA LYS A 99 1.31 25.08 -42.94
C LYS A 99 1.29 23.92 -41.94
N VAL A 100 0.40 24.02 -40.95
CA VAL A 100 0.19 22.98 -39.93
C VAL A 100 -1.29 22.68 -39.74
N SER A 101 -1.58 21.44 -39.33
CA SER A 101 -2.93 20.97 -39.03
C SER A 101 -3.06 20.65 -37.54
N ARG A 102 -4.16 21.10 -36.93
CA ARG A 102 -4.47 20.87 -35.50
C ARG A 102 -4.46 19.37 -35.17
N SER A 103 -5.17 18.56 -35.95
CA SER A 103 -5.25 17.11 -35.73
C SER A 103 -3.87 16.45 -35.85
N LYS A 104 -3.09 16.84 -36.87
CA LYS A 104 -1.73 16.33 -37.05
C LYS A 104 -0.84 16.63 -35.85
N LEU A 105 -0.83 17.89 -35.38
CA LEU A 105 -0.07 18.28 -34.19
C LEU A 105 -0.53 17.52 -32.93
N GLN A 106 -1.83 17.29 -32.75
CA GLN A 106 -2.35 16.57 -31.59
C GLN A 106 -1.83 15.13 -31.51
N HIS A 107 -1.71 14.43 -32.64
CA HIS A 107 -1.32 13.03 -32.70
C HIS A 107 0.20 12.79 -32.92
N MET A 108 0.99 13.83 -33.15
CA MET A 108 2.45 13.73 -33.25
C MET A 108 3.10 13.37 -31.91
N ARG A 109 4.27 12.70 -31.96
CA ARG A 109 5.10 12.48 -30.76
C ARG A 109 5.49 13.82 -30.12
N ASP A 110 5.64 13.83 -28.80
CA ASP A 110 5.84 15.06 -28.01
C ASP A 110 7.04 15.90 -28.50
N GLU A 111 8.21 15.29 -28.68
CA GLU A 111 9.41 16.01 -29.18
C GLU A 111 9.22 16.55 -30.59
N VAL A 112 8.76 15.69 -31.53
CA VAL A 112 8.54 16.10 -32.92
C VAL A 112 7.48 17.21 -33.03
N MET A 113 6.46 17.17 -32.17
CA MET A 113 5.45 18.23 -32.09
C MET A 113 6.06 19.53 -31.58
N PHE A 114 6.88 19.47 -30.53
CA PHE A 114 7.59 20.63 -29.99
C PHE A 114 8.51 21.27 -31.04
N ASP A 115 9.33 20.49 -31.72
CA ASP A 115 10.25 20.99 -32.75
C ASP A 115 9.47 21.72 -33.86
N LYS A 116 8.36 21.13 -34.31
CA LYS A 116 7.50 21.75 -35.33
C LYS A 116 6.79 23.01 -34.84
N ALA A 117 6.33 23.01 -33.59
CA ALA A 117 5.73 24.18 -32.95
C ALA A 117 6.74 25.32 -32.84
N LYS A 118 7.98 25.00 -32.45
CA LYS A 118 9.09 25.94 -32.31
C LYS A 118 9.43 26.59 -33.64
N VAL A 119 9.59 25.81 -34.72
CA VAL A 119 9.85 26.36 -36.07
C VAL A 119 8.78 27.38 -36.47
N VAL A 120 7.49 27.05 -36.31
CA VAL A 120 6.39 27.96 -36.69
C VAL A 120 6.38 29.24 -35.86
N ILE A 121 6.58 29.14 -34.55
CA ILE A 121 6.58 30.31 -33.66
C ILE A 121 7.83 31.16 -33.87
N ASP A 122 9.02 30.56 -34.04
CA ASP A 122 10.27 31.29 -34.29
C ASP A 122 10.17 32.11 -35.59
N ILE A 123 9.57 31.55 -36.65
CA ILE A 123 9.27 32.28 -37.89
C ILE A 123 8.33 33.45 -37.62
N ALA A 124 7.21 33.22 -36.92
CA ALA A 124 6.25 34.27 -36.60
C ALA A 124 6.86 35.41 -35.76
N LEU A 125 7.76 35.08 -34.83
CA LEU A 125 8.47 36.05 -34.00
C LEU A 125 9.55 36.81 -34.78
N SER A 126 10.26 36.17 -35.71
CA SER A 126 11.22 36.87 -36.59
C SER A 126 10.57 37.92 -37.49
N MET A 127 9.28 37.74 -37.80
CA MET A 127 8.49 38.61 -38.68
C MET A 127 7.52 39.51 -37.90
N GLN A 128 7.74 39.70 -36.60
CA GLN A 128 6.77 40.33 -35.71
C GLN A 128 6.30 41.73 -36.17
N THR A 129 7.20 42.54 -36.74
CA THR A 129 6.89 43.88 -37.25
C THR A 129 5.99 43.85 -38.49
N LEU A 130 6.17 42.86 -39.36
CA LEU A 130 5.43 42.70 -40.62
C LEU A 130 4.03 42.12 -40.38
N ILE A 131 3.90 41.26 -39.36
CA ILE A 131 2.66 40.55 -39.05
C ILE A 131 1.80 41.31 -38.02
N ALA A 132 2.36 42.34 -37.37
CA ALA A 132 1.62 43.19 -36.41
C ALA A 132 0.27 43.72 -36.96
N PRO A 133 0.16 44.19 -38.21
CA PRO A 133 -1.12 44.63 -38.79
C PRO A 133 -2.19 43.53 -38.88
N TYR A 134 -1.78 42.27 -38.96
CA TYR A 134 -2.67 41.10 -39.04
C TYR A 134 -3.18 40.65 -37.67
N GLY A 135 -2.80 41.35 -36.59
CA GLY A 135 -3.29 41.11 -35.24
C GLY A 135 -2.27 40.48 -34.29
N LEU A 136 -0.99 40.39 -34.68
CA LEU A 136 0.06 39.97 -33.76
C LEU A 136 0.40 41.12 -32.78
N THR A 137 -0.24 41.13 -31.62
CA THR A 137 0.11 42.07 -30.55
C THR A 137 1.36 41.60 -29.79
N PRO A 138 2.14 42.50 -29.18
CA PRO A 138 3.29 42.12 -28.34
C PRO A 138 2.91 41.14 -27.21
N THR A 139 1.70 41.28 -26.66
CA THR A 139 1.16 40.37 -25.64
C THR A 139 0.96 38.96 -26.17
N ILE A 140 0.44 38.81 -27.40
CA ILE A 140 0.25 37.49 -28.02
C ILE A 140 1.61 36.84 -28.30
N ALA A 141 2.58 37.60 -28.83
CA ALA A 141 3.94 37.12 -29.08
C ALA A 141 4.61 36.62 -27.78
N ALA A 142 4.50 37.38 -26.69
CA ALA A 142 5.02 36.95 -25.38
C ALA A 142 4.35 35.66 -24.88
N ASN A 143 3.01 35.57 -24.98
CA ASN A 143 2.27 34.37 -24.58
C ASN A 143 2.65 33.13 -25.41
N MET A 144 2.97 33.29 -26.70
CA MET A 144 3.46 32.19 -27.55
C MET A 144 4.80 31.65 -27.03
N GLN A 145 5.73 32.54 -26.68
CA GLN A 145 7.03 32.16 -26.11
C GLN A 145 6.87 31.48 -24.75
N THR A 146 6.07 32.05 -23.85
CA THR A 146 5.78 31.42 -22.55
C THR A 146 5.17 30.01 -22.72
N ALA A 147 4.27 29.83 -23.69
CA ALA A 147 3.68 28.52 -23.96
C ALA A 147 4.69 27.48 -24.49
N LEU A 148 5.71 27.92 -25.26
CA LEU A 148 6.82 27.06 -25.67
C LEU A 148 7.65 26.63 -24.47
N ASP A 149 8.07 27.57 -23.64
CA ASP A 149 8.95 27.32 -22.49
C ASP A 149 8.26 26.43 -21.44
N ASP A 150 6.98 26.70 -21.18
CA ASP A 150 6.13 25.90 -20.30
C ASP A 150 5.99 24.45 -20.78
N TYR A 151 5.79 24.25 -22.09
CA TYR A 151 5.65 22.90 -22.63
C TYR A 151 7.00 22.17 -22.64
N HIS A 152 8.08 22.85 -23.02
CA HIS A 152 9.44 22.29 -23.02
C HIS A 152 9.84 21.77 -21.64
N THR A 153 9.65 22.60 -20.60
CA THR A 153 9.92 22.22 -19.20
C THR A 153 9.11 20.99 -18.77
N ARG A 154 7.90 20.82 -19.29
CA ARG A 154 7.00 19.71 -18.96
C ARG A 154 7.21 18.46 -19.80
N LEU A 155 8.05 18.47 -20.84
CA LEU A 155 8.29 17.29 -21.68
C LEU A 155 8.82 16.11 -20.84
N GLN A 156 9.75 16.40 -19.93
CA GLN A 156 10.45 15.40 -19.11
C GLN A 156 9.81 15.19 -17.72
N SER A 157 9.00 16.12 -17.23
CA SER A 157 8.47 16.13 -15.86
C SER A 157 7.72 14.85 -15.48
N THR A 158 6.94 14.28 -16.42
CA THR A 158 6.22 13.02 -16.18
C THR A 158 7.14 11.82 -15.95
N THR A 159 8.29 11.77 -16.64
CA THR A 159 9.26 10.69 -16.50
C THR A 159 10.09 10.88 -15.24
N GLN A 160 10.50 12.13 -14.95
CA GLN A 160 11.21 12.50 -13.73
C GLN A 160 10.39 12.16 -12.49
N ALA A 161 9.11 12.57 -12.44
CA ALA A 161 8.22 12.27 -11.31
C ALA A 161 8.00 10.77 -11.09
N ARG A 162 7.96 9.97 -12.17
CA ARG A 162 7.90 8.49 -12.07
C ARG A 162 9.21 7.91 -11.53
N ALA A 163 10.34 8.40 -11.99
CA ALA A 163 11.65 7.97 -11.54
C ALA A 163 11.88 8.29 -10.05
N GLU A 164 11.53 9.51 -9.63
CA GLU A 164 11.58 9.95 -8.23
C GLU A 164 10.69 9.09 -7.33
N LYS A 165 9.44 8.83 -7.73
CA LYS A 165 8.54 7.95 -6.95
C LYS A 165 9.09 6.53 -6.78
N LYS A 166 9.73 6.00 -7.83
CA LYS A 166 10.43 4.71 -7.78
C LYS A 166 11.66 4.76 -6.87
N TYR A 167 12.41 5.87 -6.89
CA TYR A 167 13.53 6.12 -5.99
C TYR A 167 13.08 6.14 -4.53
N TYR A 168 12.10 6.96 -4.17
CA TYR A 168 11.56 7.02 -2.80
C TYR A 168 11.07 5.65 -2.32
N THR A 169 10.39 4.90 -3.19
CA THR A 169 9.91 3.56 -2.85
C THR A 169 11.03 2.58 -2.49
N ARG A 170 12.19 2.68 -3.14
CA ARG A 170 13.36 1.87 -2.80
C ARG A 170 14.06 2.38 -1.54
N GLN A 171 14.21 3.69 -1.42
CA GLN A 171 14.99 4.31 -0.35
C GLN A 171 14.33 4.25 1.02
N VAL A 172 12.99 4.32 1.11
CA VAL A 172 12.27 4.23 2.39
C VAL A 172 12.69 2.98 3.19
N ASN A 173 12.72 1.81 2.56
CA ASN A 173 13.11 0.57 3.25
C ASN A 173 14.59 0.54 3.64
N VAL A 174 15.46 1.09 2.80
CA VAL A 174 16.90 1.18 3.08
C VAL A 174 17.14 2.06 4.29
N LEU A 175 16.59 3.27 4.28
CA LEU A 175 16.73 4.24 5.37
C LEU A 175 16.11 3.75 6.68
N ILE A 176 14.96 3.07 6.64
CA ILE A 176 14.37 2.45 7.84
C ILE A 176 15.31 1.40 8.42
N ASN A 177 15.92 0.55 7.59
CA ASN A 177 16.85 -0.46 8.08
C ASN A 177 18.13 0.18 8.65
N GLU A 178 18.66 1.23 8.02
CA GLU A 178 19.78 2.00 8.56
C GLU A 178 19.44 2.66 9.90
N LEU A 179 18.23 3.19 10.03
CA LEU A 179 17.76 3.82 11.26
C LEU A 179 17.62 2.80 12.39
N VAL A 180 17.02 1.63 12.11
CA VAL A 180 16.94 0.54 13.09
C VAL A 180 18.34 0.03 13.48
N ALA A 181 19.28 -0.03 12.54
CA ALA A 181 20.67 -0.39 12.82
C ALA A 181 21.39 0.66 13.67
N LEU A 182 21.14 1.95 13.42
CA LEU A 182 21.67 3.05 14.24
C LEU A 182 21.17 2.95 15.68
N LEU A 183 19.88 2.70 15.87
CA LEU A 183 19.30 2.47 17.20
C LEU A 183 19.95 1.27 17.88
N ARG A 184 20.01 0.12 17.21
CA ARG A 184 20.59 -1.12 17.77
C ARG A 184 22.06 -0.99 18.14
N ASN A 185 22.88 -0.44 17.25
CA ASN A 185 24.33 -0.49 17.40
C ASN A 185 24.90 0.68 18.20
N ASN A 186 24.15 1.77 18.33
CA ASN A 186 24.65 2.99 18.99
C ASN A 186 23.72 3.44 20.11
N LEU A 187 22.44 3.68 19.82
CA LEU A 187 21.54 4.27 20.83
C LEU A 187 21.25 3.28 21.97
N ASP A 188 20.94 2.03 21.65
CA ASP A 188 20.71 0.96 22.63
C ASP A 188 21.94 0.76 23.53
N VAL A 189 23.16 0.81 22.96
CA VAL A 189 24.43 0.69 23.70
C VAL A 189 24.68 1.90 24.60
N ASN A 190 24.47 3.11 24.08
CA ASN A 190 24.69 4.35 24.84
C ASN A 190 23.66 4.51 25.97
N MET A 191 22.47 3.94 25.83
CA MET A 191 21.43 3.96 26.88
C MET A 191 21.84 3.17 28.14
N GLU A 192 22.74 2.19 28.02
CA GLU A 192 23.22 1.40 29.16
C GLU A 192 23.91 2.27 30.23
N VAL A 193 24.50 3.41 29.84
CA VAL A 193 25.14 4.35 30.77
C VAL A 193 24.15 4.89 31.81
N LEU A 194 22.85 4.93 31.48
CA LEU A 194 21.80 5.39 32.37
C LEU A 194 21.29 4.32 33.34
N MET A 195 21.70 3.05 33.23
CA MET A 195 21.17 1.97 34.08
C MET A 195 21.35 2.23 35.58
N MET A 196 22.46 2.83 35.98
CA MET A 196 22.74 3.09 37.40
C MET A 196 22.11 4.39 37.90
N SER A 197 21.94 5.38 37.01
CA SER A 197 21.50 6.73 37.41
C SER A 197 20.00 6.95 37.20
N HIS A 198 19.43 6.41 36.13
CA HIS A 198 18.04 6.61 35.70
C HIS A 198 17.45 5.32 35.07
N PRO A 199 17.32 4.21 35.83
CA PRO A 199 16.87 2.92 35.31
C PRO A 199 15.47 2.98 34.66
N GLU A 200 14.58 3.83 35.16
CA GLU A 200 13.22 4.01 34.64
C GLU A 200 13.20 4.56 33.21
N VAL A 201 14.21 5.35 32.83
CA VAL A 201 14.34 5.89 31.47
C VAL A 201 14.74 4.77 30.51
N VAL A 202 15.70 3.94 30.93
CA VAL A 202 16.17 2.79 30.14
C VAL A 202 15.07 1.77 29.95
N GLU A 203 14.28 1.48 30.98
CA GLU A 203 13.16 0.55 30.90
C GLU A 203 12.08 1.04 29.92
N LYS A 204 11.66 2.31 30.05
CA LYS A 204 10.68 2.91 29.14
C LYS A 204 11.17 2.90 27.69
N TYR A 205 12.46 3.18 27.48
CA TYR A 205 13.08 3.11 26.16
C TYR A 205 13.11 1.68 25.61
N ARG A 206 13.48 0.68 26.41
CA ARG A 206 13.47 -0.73 25.96
C ARG A 206 12.07 -1.20 25.61
N ASN A 207 11.06 -0.79 26.39
CA ASN A 207 9.66 -1.12 26.11
C ASN A 207 9.14 -0.43 24.84
N SER A 208 9.60 0.79 24.54
CA SER A 208 9.24 1.49 23.29
C SER A 208 9.95 0.91 22.06
N ARG A 209 10.98 0.07 22.23
CA ARG A 209 11.69 -0.64 21.15
C ARG A 209 11.02 -1.94 20.69
N VAL A 210 9.89 -2.32 21.30
CA VAL A 210 9.08 -3.47 20.84
C VAL A 210 8.37 -3.13 19.54
N ILE A 211 8.48 -4.01 18.54
CA ILE A 211 7.77 -3.87 17.27
C ILE A 211 6.42 -4.57 17.40
N TYR A 212 5.35 -3.77 17.47
CA TYR A 212 3.99 -4.28 17.41
C TYR A 212 3.57 -4.48 15.96
N ASP A 213 2.90 -5.59 15.67
CA ASP A 213 2.26 -5.78 14.38
C ASP A 213 0.88 -5.10 14.39
N TYR A 214 0.80 -3.93 13.76
CA TYR A 214 -0.46 -3.20 13.60
C TYR A 214 -1.24 -3.64 12.36
N SER A 215 -0.81 -4.73 11.69
CA SER A 215 -1.50 -5.26 10.54
C SER A 215 -2.99 -5.42 10.85
N THR A 216 -3.82 -4.65 10.15
CA THR A 216 -5.26 -4.85 10.05
C THR A 216 -5.58 -6.08 9.19
N GLY A 217 -4.78 -7.14 9.34
CA GLY A 217 -5.10 -8.46 8.87
C GLY A 217 -6.48 -8.77 9.43
N ARG A 218 -7.41 -9.06 8.50
CA ARG A 218 -8.70 -9.69 8.77
C ARG A 218 -8.45 -10.67 9.91
N LYS A 219 -8.85 -10.33 11.15
CA LYS A 219 -8.71 -11.26 12.26
C LYS A 219 -9.35 -12.54 11.74
N LYS A 220 -8.59 -13.63 11.66
CA LYS A 220 -9.18 -14.96 11.52
C LYS A 220 -10.27 -14.95 12.58
N LYS A 221 -11.54 -15.07 12.18
CA LYS A 221 -12.68 -15.02 13.10
C LYS A 221 -12.41 -16.14 14.11
N VAL A 222 -11.79 -15.78 15.23
CA VAL A 222 -11.78 -16.61 16.43
C VAL A 222 -13.25 -16.59 16.77
N ILE A 223 -13.93 -17.71 16.50
CA ILE A 223 -15.25 -17.93 17.07
C ILE A 223 -14.95 -17.89 18.56
N GLU A 224 -15.47 -16.88 19.24
CA GLU A 224 -15.29 -16.68 20.67
C GLU A 224 -15.75 -17.99 21.35
N GLU A 225 -14.84 -18.62 22.10
CA GLU A 225 -14.98 -19.93 22.77
C GLU A 225 -16.04 -19.95 23.89
N GLU A 226 -16.97 -18.98 23.93
CA GLU A 226 -17.99 -18.92 24.98
C GLU A 226 -19.23 -19.81 24.68
N ASP A 227 -19.37 -20.35 23.47
CA ASP A 227 -20.46 -21.25 23.07
C ASP A 227 -19.99 -22.65 22.59
N ALA A 228 -18.73 -23.01 22.85
CA ALA A 228 -18.17 -24.30 22.47
C ALA A 228 -18.63 -25.39 23.44
N SER A 229 -19.40 -26.35 22.94
CA SER A 229 -19.92 -27.50 23.70
C SER A 229 -19.12 -28.76 23.36
N VAL A 230 -19.08 -29.71 24.30
CA VAL A 230 -18.38 -30.99 24.13
C VAL A 230 -19.41 -32.09 23.94
N LEU A 231 -19.24 -32.91 22.90
CA LEU A 231 -20.04 -34.11 22.66
C LEU A 231 -19.13 -35.33 22.81
N SER A 232 -19.47 -36.23 23.73
CA SER A 232 -18.74 -37.48 23.96
C SER A 232 -19.68 -38.67 24.05
N GLY A 233 -19.12 -39.87 24.03
CA GLY A 233 -19.87 -41.11 24.21
C GLY A 233 -19.07 -42.33 23.77
N THR A 234 -19.73 -43.48 23.78
CA THR A 234 -19.15 -44.77 23.40
C THR A 234 -19.96 -45.43 22.29
N VAL A 235 -19.29 -46.14 21.40
CA VAL A 235 -19.90 -46.92 20.32
C VAL A 235 -19.58 -48.40 20.54
N THR A 236 -20.63 -49.21 20.65
CA THR A 236 -20.54 -50.66 20.93
C THR A 236 -21.37 -51.48 19.94
N ASP A 237 -21.11 -52.78 19.85
CA ASP A 237 -21.95 -53.76 19.14
C ASP A 237 -23.10 -54.25 20.03
N VAL A 238 -24.08 -54.97 19.48
CA VAL A 238 -25.19 -55.60 20.21
C VAL A 238 -24.72 -56.55 21.31
N ASP A 239 -23.54 -57.14 21.16
CA ASP A 239 -22.89 -58.02 22.15
C ASP A 239 -22.11 -57.24 23.23
N GLY A 240 -22.10 -55.91 23.16
CA GLY A 240 -21.43 -55.01 24.11
C GLY A 240 -19.93 -54.84 23.91
N PHE A 241 -19.38 -55.33 22.79
CA PHE A 241 -17.98 -55.09 22.44
C PHE A 241 -17.78 -53.66 21.91
N PRO A 242 -16.72 -52.95 22.32
CA PRO A 242 -16.42 -51.62 21.80
C PRO A 242 -16.01 -51.66 20.33
N LEU A 243 -16.48 -50.67 19.56
CA LEU A 243 -16.19 -50.53 18.14
C LEU A 243 -15.20 -49.40 17.91
N ALA A 244 -13.94 -49.77 17.66
CA ALA A 244 -12.88 -48.85 17.28
C ALA A 244 -12.97 -48.44 15.80
N ASP A 245 -12.43 -47.27 15.46
CA ASP A 245 -12.40 -46.71 14.10
C ASP A 245 -13.79 -46.43 13.49
N ALA A 246 -14.85 -46.39 14.30
CA ALA A 246 -16.16 -45.95 13.86
C ALA A 246 -16.17 -44.45 13.61
N ARG A 247 -16.62 -44.05 12.43
CA ARG A 247 -16.63 -42.64 12.01
C ARG A 247 -17.89 -41.96 12.50
N VAL A 248 -17.73 -40.93 13.33
CA VAL A 248 -18.80 -40.10 13.90
C VAL A 248 -18.81 -38.74 13.20
N VAL A 249 -19.94 -38.36 12.61
CA VAL A 249 -20.08 -37.11 11.82
C VAL A 249 -21.31 -36.33 12.27
N ILE A 250 -21.16 -35.01 12.40
CA ILE A 250 -22.28 -34.08 12.60
C ILE A 250 -22.75 -33.56 11.24
N GLU A 251 -23.90 -34.04 10.77
CA GLU A 251 -24.43 -33.66 9.44
C GLU A 251 -24.68 -32.15 9.35
N GLY A 252 -24.39 -31.59 8.16
CA GLY A 252 -24.48 -30.15 7.90
C GLY A 252 -23.26 -29.35 8.37
N THR A 253 -22.27 -29.99 9.01
CA THR A 253 -21.00 -29.36 9.41
C THR A 253 -19.79 -30.12 8.83
N SER A 254 -18.59 -29.56 8.98
CA SER A 254 -17.33 -30.27 8.69
C SER A 254 -16.76 -31.01 9.91
N ILE A 255 -17.50 -31.06 11.02
CA ILE A 255 -17.06 -31.62 12.30
C ILE A 255 -17.27 -33.14 12.30
N HIS A 256 -16.21 -33.88 12.59
CA HIS A 256 -16.21 -35.34 12.64
C HIS A 256 -15.07 -35.84 13.54
N THR A 257 -15.23 -37.04 14.07
CA THR A 257 -14.20 -37.76 14.84
C THR A 257 -14.28 -39.26 14.53
N THR A 258 -13.35 -40.03 15.08
CA THR A 258 -13.31 -41.50 15.00
C THR A 258 -13.20 -42.07 16.41
N THR A 259 -13.91 -43.17 16.68
CA THR A 259 -13.82 -43.84 17.98
C THR A 259 -12.45 -44.48 18.20
N ASP A 260 -12.00 -44.53 19.46
CA ASP A 260 -10.74 -45.14 19.85
C ASP A 260 -10.84 -46.65 20.13
N ALA A 261 -9.78 -47.25 20.66
CA ALA A 261 -9.70 -48.69 20.93
C ALA A 261 -10.72 -49.19 21.97
N ASP A 262 -11.21 -48.30 22.84
CA ASP A 262 -12.22 -48.58 23.86
C ASP A 262 -13.63 -48.19 23.36
N GLY A 263 -13.76 -47.78 22.09
CA GLY A 263 -15.01 -47.37 21.46
C GLY A 263 -15.44 -45.96 21.85
N GLU A 264 -14.61 -45.19 22.55
CA GLU A 264 -14.94 -43.84 22.99
C GLU A 264 -14.74 -42.83 21.86
N TYR A 265 -15.60 -41.81 21.81
CA TYR A 265 -15.44 -40.67 20.91
C TYR A 265 -15.58 -39.36 21.67
N LEU A 266 -14.84 -38.35 21.20
CA LEU A 266 -14.89 -36.99 21.71
C LEU A 266 -14.89 -36.01 20.53
N ILE A 267 -15.85 -35.09 20.55
CA ILE A 267 -15.94 -33.95 19.64
C ILE A 267 -15.94 -32.69 20.50
N ASP A 268 -14.85 -31.94 20.43
CA ASP A 268 -14.73 -30.63 21.05
C ASP A 268 -15.29 -29.54 20.13
N SER A 269 -15.64 -28.40 20.73
CA SER A 269 -16.03 -27.18 20.00
C SER A 269 -17.24 -27.34 19.07
N VAL A 270 -18.26 -28.10 19.49
CA VAL A 270 -19.54 -28.15 18.78
C VAL A 270 -20.34 -26.89 19.10
N PRO A 271 -20.72 -26.06 18.11
CA PRO A 271 -21.57 -24.91 18.38
C PRO A 271 -22.94 -25.34 18.92
N ALA A 272 -23.56 -24.51 19.76
CA ALA A 272 -24.92 -24.77 20.24
C ALA A 272 -25.92 -24.84 19.07
N GLY A 273 -26.78 -25.85 19.07
CA GLY A 273 -27.74 -26.05 17.98
C GLY A 273 -28.39 -27.42 17.96
N LYS A 274 -29.21 -27.64 16.93
CA LYS A 274 -29.84 -28.95 16.64
C LYS A 274 -29.14 -29.59 15.46
N TYR A 275 -28.61 -30.79 15.68
CA TYR A 275 -27.84 -31.52 14.69
C TYR A 275 -28.34 -32.95 14.52
N ASN A 276 -27.96 -33.56 13.39
CA ASN A 276 -28.06 -35.00 13.23
C ASN A 276 -26.66 -35.60 13.32
N LEU A 277 -26.52 -36.66 14.12
CA LEU A 277 -25.28 -37.41 14.26
C LEU A 277 -25.38 -38.69 13.42
N VAL A 278 -24.33 -38.98 12.66
CA VAL A 278 -24.24 -40.20 11.85
C VAL A 278 -22.99 -40.96 12.25
N ILE A 279 -23.16 -42.24 12.57
CA ILE A 279 -22.09 -43.16 12.93
C ILE A 279 -22.03 -44.28 11.91
N SER A 280 -20.84 -44.48 11.33
CA SER A 280 -20.62 -45.44 10.25
C SER A 280 -19.30 -46.19 10.46
N ILE A 281 -19.33 -47.50 10.26
CA ILE A 281 -18.16 -48.38 10.28
C ILE A 281 -18.39 -49.54 9.30
N ALA A 282 -17.33 -50.03 8.66
CA ALA A 282 -17.45 -51.09 7.67
C ALA A 282 -17.95 -52.40 8.31
N GLY A 283 -18.98 -53.02 7.72
CA GLY A 283 -19.57 -54.28 8.22
C GLY A 283 -20.71 -54.09 9.22
N TYR A 284 -21.10 -52.86 9.53
CA TYR A 284 -22.20 -52.52 10.43
C TYR A 284 -23.20 -51.59 9.74
N LYS A 285 -24.46 -51.68 10.15
CA LYS A 285 -25.51 -50.75 9.71
C LYS A 285 -25.26 -49.37 10.28
N GLU A 286 -25.36 -48.36 9.42
CA GLU A 286 -25.23 -46.95 9.81
C GLU A 286 -26.31 -46.54 10.83
N VAL A 287 -25.89 -45.90 11.92
CA VAL A 287 -26.78 -45.39 12.96
C VAL A 287 -26.91 -43.87 12.79
N ARG A 288 -28.16 -43.38 12.81
CA ARG A 288 -28.48 -41.95 12.71
C ARG A 288 -29.31 -41.49 13.90
N GLU A 289 -28.79 -40.51 14.64
CA GLU A 289 -29.55 -39.79 15.66
C GLU A 289 -30.00 -38.44 15.09
N ASN A 290 -31.32 -38.24 15.02
CA ASN A 290 -31.88 -37.01 14.47
C ASN A 290 -32.26 -36.03 15.57
N GLN A 291 -32.11 -34.73 15.30
CA GLN A 291 -32.54 -33.64 16.19
C GLN A 291 -31.90 -33.65 17.58
N MET A 292 -30.61 -34.03 17.67
CA MET A 292 -29.83 -33.90 18.90
C MET A 292 -29.64 -32.41 19.23
N GLU A 293 -30.09 -31.99 20.41
CA GLU A 293 -29.99 -30.62 20.89
C GLU A 293 -28.75 -30.46 21.78
N ILE A 294 -27.81 -29.62 21.34
CA ILE A 294 -26.58 -29.32 22.06
C ILE A 294 -26.71 -27.90 22.63
N ALA A 295 -26.76 -27.80 23.96
CA ALA A 295 -26.83 -26.52 24.68
C ALA A 295 -25.46 -25.83 24.68
N ALA A 296 -25.42 -24.49 24.70
CA ALA A 296 -24.19 -23.71 24.72
C ALA A 296 -23.36 -23.98 25.98
N GLY A 297 -22.07 -24.30 25.80
CA GLY A 297 -21.13 -24.59 26.90
C GLY A 297 -21.45 -25.85 27.71
N GLY A 298 -22.31 -26.74 27.18
CA GLY A 298 -22.71 -27.98 27.84
C GLY A 298 -21.91 -29.19 27.39
N ASP A 299 -21.72 -30.14 28.30
CA ASP A 299 -21.19 -31.47 27.97
C ASP A 299 -22.38 -32.41 27.70
N LEU A 300 -22.47 -32.96 26.49
CA LEU A 300 -23.47 -33.95 26.12
C LEU A 300 -22.79 -35.31 25.97
N VAL A 301 -23.23 -36.30 26.76
CA VAL A 301 -22.77 -37.70 26.65
C VAL A 301 -23.86 -38.53 25.99
N LYS A 302 -23.53 -39.24 24.91
CA LYS A 302 -24.47 -40.09 24.18
C LYS A 302 -23.81 -41.36 23.67
N ASP A 303 -24.27 -42.52 24.16
CA ASP A 303 -23.77 -43.81 23.70
C ASP A 303 -24.61 -44.36 22.55
N PHE A 304 -23.98 -45.19 21.72
CA PHE A 304 -24.58 -45.81 20.55
C PHE A 304 -24.24 -47.30 20.47
N VAL A 305 -25.23 -48.07 20.03
CA VAL A 305 -25.10 -49.50 19.74
C VAL A 305 -25.34 -49.69 18.25
N MET A 306 -24.40 -50.32 17.56
CA MET A 306 -24.50 -50.64 16.13
C MET A 306 -24.85 -52.11 15.94
N GLU A 307 -25.64 -52.41 14.91
CA GLU A 307 -25.95 -53.78 14.48
C GLU A 307 -25.09 -54.17 13.28
N VAL A 308 -24.61 -55.41 13.25
CA VAL A 308 -23.91 -55.98 12.07
C VAL A 308 -24.86 -55.98 10.86
N GLU A 309 -24.30 -55.65 9.69
CA GLU A 309 -25.04 -55.58 8.41
C GLU A 309 -25.51 -56.95 7.89
#